data_AF-A0A1I0RXW4-F1
#
_entry.id   AF-A0A1I0RXW4-F1
#
_cell.length_a   1.000
_cell.length_b   1.000
_cell.length_c   1.000
_cell.angle_alpha   90.00
_cell.angle_beta   90.00
_cell.angle_gamma   90.00
#
_symmetry.space_group_name_H-M   'P 1'
#
loop_
_entity.id
_entity.type
_entity.pdbx_description
1 polymer ?
#
loop_
_entity_poly.entity_id
_entity_poly.type
_entity_poly.pdbx_seq_one_letter_code
_entity_poly.pdbx_strand_id
1 'polypeptide(L)'
;MLSERASELEQLDSIDVLWNQTLAALANEGAAFAIYNTVSSQKTDPFVLTNIPQIFADVCSADDPFLAHCCKSYDITRTGPAYLPSYEYLPNEAKAFIRAAADTGFQTGIGIPMRLQGSNRYGGFNIGTRMDCETFEKTIMPRAEEFRFFCLLVHRRIEELTREGLSVAGDFRDLLVAPDQPNLDVLSPREKEVIYLVAQGISRKECARLCGISPNTVAEYTKSAYRKLGVQNRVEAANLVMRQAG
;
A
#
# COMPACT_ATOMS: atom_id res chain seq x y z
N MET A 1 2.90 -18.55 -15.37
CA MET A 1 3.51 -17.20 -15.37
C MET A 1 3.32 -16.54 -14.01
N LEU A 2 4.12 -15.52 -13.65
CA LEU A 2 3.97 -14.79 -12.38
C LEU A 2 2.57 -14.17 -12.23
N SER A 3 1.97 -13.74 -13.34
CA SER A 3 0.61 -13.20 -13.40
C SER A 3 -0.48 -14.18 -12.95
N GLU A 4 -0.34 -15.48 -13.25
CA GLU A 4 -1.30 -16.50 -12.85
C GLU A 4 -1.19 -16.83 -11.35
N ARG A 5 0.05 -16.96 -10.86
CA ARG A 5 0.37 -17.20 -9.44
C ARG A 5 -0.16 -16.07 -8.55
N ALA A 6 -0.08 -14.83 -9.04
CA ALA A 6 -0.53 -13.65 -8.32
C ALA A 6 -2.00 -13.74 -7.86
N SER A 7 -2.90 -14.31 -8.69
CA SER A 7 -4.32 -14.46 -8.32
C SER A 7 -4.55 -15.49 -7.22
N GLU A 8 -3.72 -16.54 -7.14
CA GLU A 8 -3.79 -17.55 -6.09
C GLU A 8 -3.35 -16.98 -4.73
N LEU A 9 -2.38 -16.06 -4.74
CA LEU A 9 -1.84 -15.44 -3.52
C LEU A 9 -2.84 -14.50 -2.82
N GLU A 10 -3.79 -13.92 -3.56
CA GLU A 10 -4.80 -13.00 -2.98
C GLU A 10 -5.75 -13.69 -1.98
N GLN A 11 -5.90 -15.02 -2.09
CA GLN A 11 -6.80 -15.79 -1.23
C GLN A 11 -6.12 -16.34 0.03
N LEU A 12 -4.83 -16.06 0.24
CA LEU A 12 -4.07 -16.64 1.34
C LEU A 12 -4.19 -15.80 2.61
N ASP A 13 -4.56 -16.43 3.72
CA ASP A 13 -4.80 -15.75 5.01
C ASP A 13 -3.62 -15.87 6.00
N SER A 14 -2.47 -16.36 5.54
CA SER A 14 -1.27 -16.56 6.36
C SER A 14 -0.04 -15.98 5.70
N ILE A 15 0.70 -15.13 6.42
CA ILE A 15 1.95 -14.52 5.96
C ILE A 15 2.98 -15.60 5.62
N ASP A 16 3.10 -16.65 6.44
CA ASP A 16 4.07 -17.72 6.21
C ASP A 16 3.76 -18.50 4.92
N VAL A 17 2.48 -18.80 4.68
CA VAL A 17 2.05 -19.49 3.47
C VAL A 17 2.25 -18.60 2.24
N LEU A 18 1.84 -17.33 2.33
CA LEU A 18 2.05 -16.32 1.28
C LEU A 18 3.53 -16.19 0.93
N TRP A 19 4.40 -16.09 1.93
CA TRP A 19 5.82 -15.93 1.73
C TRP A 19 6.46 -17.16 1.09
N ASN A 20 6.13 -18.37 1.56
CA ASN A 20 6.64 -19.61 0.98
C ASN A 20 6.23 -19.78 -0.49
N GLN A 21 4.98 -19.44 -0.84
CA GLN A 21 4.52 -19.49 -2.23
C GLN A 21 5.16 -18.41 -3.09
N THR A 22 5.39 -17.21 -2.53
CA THR A 22 6.14 -16.12 -3.18
C THR A 22 7.55 -16.59 -3.54
N LEU A 23 8.27 -17.18 -2.58
CA LEU A 23 9.62 -17.72 -2.80
C LEU A 23 9.64 -18.80 -3.88
N ALA A 24 8.68 -19.73 -3.86
CA ALA A 24 8.57 -20.77 -4.88
C ALA A 24 8.29 -20.18 -6.27
N ALA A 25 7.42 -19.18 -6.37
CA ALA A 25 7.10 -18.51 -7.63
C ALA A 25 8.33 -17.78 -8.20
N LEU A 26 9.06 -17.02 -7.36
CA LEU A 26 10.28 -16.33 -7.77
C LEU A 26 11.39 -17.32 -8.20
N ALA A 27 11.57 -18.41 -7.46
CA ALA A 27 12.58 -19.41 -7.77
C ALA A 27 12.32 -20.11 -9.12
N ASN A 28 11.06 -20.41 -9.45
CA ASN A 28 10.68 -20.97 -10.75
C ASN A 28 11.00 -20.04 -11.94
N GLU A 29 11.14 -18.74 -11.67
CA GLU A 29 11.47 -17.71 -12.65
C GLU A 29 12.96 -17.30 -12.61
N GLY A 30 13.79 -18.05 -11.88
CA GLY A 30 15.24 -17.84 -11.79
C GLY A 30 15.70 -16.93 -10.65
N ALA A 31 14.79 -16.34 -9.89
CA ALA A 31 15.09 -15.53 -8.70
C ALA A 31 15.13 -16.42 -7.45
N ALA A 32 16.32 -16.93 -7.15
CA ALA A 32 16.54 -17.86 -6.03
C ALA A 32 16.49 -17.21 -4.64
N PHE A 33 16.61 -15.90 -4.56
CA PHE A 33 16.66 -15.15 -3.30
C PHE A 33 15.61 -14.05 -3.30
N ALA A 34 14.99 -13.82 -2.15
CA ALA A 34 14.11 -12.68 -1.97
C ALA A 34 14.25 -12.13 -0.55
N ILE A 35 14.32 -10.82 -0.46
CA ILE A 35 14.28 -10.05 0.77
C ILE A 35 13.13 -9.06 0.61
N TYR A 36 12.09 -9.20 1.41
CA TYR A 36 11.11 -8.14 1.62
C TYR A 36 11.51 -7.42 2.90
N ASN A 37 11.85 -6.13 2.80
CA ASN A 37 12.29 -5.34 3.94
C ASN A 37 11.56 -3.99 3.93
N THR A 38 10.85 -3.69 5.03
CA THR A 38 10.24 -2.39 5.27
C THR A 38 10.55 -1.89 6.66
N VAL A 39 10.54 -0.58 6.84
CA VAL A 39 10.81 0.04 8.13
C VAL A 39 9.96 1.30 8.31
N SER A 40 9.65 1.64 9.56
CA SER A 40 9.05 2.94 9.90
C SER A 40 9.94 4.11 9.44
N SER A 41 9.35 5.29 9.30
CA SER A 41 10.06 6.54 8.95
C SER A 41 11.22 6.87 9.90
N GLN A 42 11.13 6.43 11.15
CA GLN A 42 12.15 6.62 12.19
C GLN A 42 13.17 5.47 12.27
N LYS A 43 13.06 4.46 11.40
CA LYS A 43 13.91 3.26 11.38
C LYS A 43 13.82 2.35 12.63
N THR A 44 12.73 2.42 13.40
CA THR A 44 12.61 1.74 14.71
C THR A 44 11.83 0.43 14.69
N ASP A 45 11.07 0.15 13.63
CA ASP A 45 10.17 -1.01 13.55
C ASP A 45 10.37 -1.76 12.21
N PRO A 46 11.51 -2.46 12.02
CA PRO A 46 11.79 -3.19 10.79
C PRO A 46 10.93 -4.45 10.70
N PHE A 47 10.40 -4.69 9.50
CA PHE A 47 9.67 -5.91 9.15
C PHE A 47 10.38 -6.56 7.96
N VAL A 48 10.86 -7.78 8.15
CA VAL A 48 11.65 -8.52 7.16
C VAL A 48 11.09 -9.91 6.93
N LEU A 49 10.96 -10.28 5.67
CA LEU A 49 10.79 -11.67 5.23
C LEU A 49 11.92 -12.00 4.26
N THR A 50 12.63 -13.10 4.47
CA THR A 50 13.77 -13.48 3.63
C THR A 50 14.05 -14.98 3.67
N ASN A 51 14.56 -15.54 2.58
CA ASN A 51 15.09 -16.91 2.55
C ASN A 51 16.61 -16.99 2.77
N ILE A 52 17.25 -15.86 3.10
CA ILE A 52 18.68 -15.76 3.44
C ILE A 52 18.88 -14.92 4.73
N PRO A 53 18.24 -15.28 5.86
CA PRO A 53 18.29 -14.48 7.09
C PRO A 53 19.70 -14.25 7.64
N GLN A 54 20.66 -15.12 7.31
CA GLN A 54 22.06 -15.03 7.73
C GLN A 54 22.76 -13.73 7.30
N ILE A 55 22.28 -13.04 6.26
CA ILE A 55 22.88 -11.74 5.86
C ILE A 55 22.64 -10.64 6.89
N PHE A 56 21.64 -10.81 7.77
CA PHE A 56 21.29 -9.89 8.84
C PHE A 56 21.77 -10.37 10.22
N ALA A 57 22.66 -11.37 10.28
CA ALA A 57 23.15 -11.89 11.56
C ALA A 57 23.89 -10.81 12.38
N ASP A 58 24.71 -10.00 11.71
CA ASP A 58 25.55 -8.97 12.34
C ASP A 58 25.11 -7.53 12.02
N VAL A 59 24.03 -7.37 11.23
CA VAL A 59 23.55 -6.08 10.73
C VAL A 59 22.06 -5.95 10.96
N CYS A 60 21.64 -4.86 11.61
CA CYS A 60 20.22 -4.55 11.75
C CYS A 60 19.59 -4.35 10.38
N SER A 61 18.45 -4.98 10.11
CA SER A 61 17.79 -4.85 8.81
C SER A 61 17.29 -3.43 8.50
N ALA A 62 17.15 -2.56 9.50
CA ALA A 62 16.88 -1.13 9.31
C ALA A 62 18.06 -0.36 8.68
N ASP A 63 19.26 -0.95 8.70
CA ASP A 63 20.50 -0.44 8.12
C ASP A 63 20.84 -1.09 6.78
N ASP A 64 19.94 -1.90 6.24
CA ASP A 64 20.05 -2.47 4.89
C ASP A 64 20.30 -1.36 3.85
N PRO A 65 21.40 -1.43 3.05
CA PRO A 65 21.68 -0.48 2.00
C PRO A 65 20.54 -0.28 1.00
N PHE A 66 19.71 -1.31 0.77
CA PHE A 66 18.51 -1.21 -0.07
C PHE A 66 17.58 -0.07 0.40
N LEU A 67 17.34 0.02 1.72
CA LEU A 67 16.47 1.05 2.30
C LEU A 67 17.04 2.47 2.07
N ALA A 68 18.35 2.63 2.18
CA ALA A 68 19.02 3.94 2.09
C ALA A 68 19.31 4.40 0.64
N HIS A 69 19.47 3.46 -0.29
CA HIS A 69 19.95 3.76 -1.64
C HIS A 69 18.95 3.43 -2.74
N CYS A 70 18.11 2.41 -2.57
CA CYS A 70 17.13 2.02 -3.59
C CYS A 70 15.77 2.71 -3.37
N CYS A 71 15.33 2.92 -2.12
CA CYS A 71 14.00 3.46 -1.83
C CYS A 71 13.84 4.99 -1.99
N LYS A 72 14.68 5.64 -2.80
CA LYS A 72 14.63 7.08 -3.09
C LYS A 72 13.82 7.44 -4.33
N SER A 73 13.69 6.50 -5.25
CA SER A 73 12.82 6.57 -6.43
C SER A 73 12.15 5.22 -6.63
N TYR A 74 11.18 5.11 -7.53
CA TYR A 74 10.57 3.82 -7.87
C TYR A 74 11.40 3.02 -8.87
N ASP A 75 12.56 3.51 -9.32
CA ASP A 75 13.37 2.86 -10.34
C ASP A 75 13.80 1.45 -9.90
N ILE A 76 13.78 0.50 -10.85
CA ILE A 76 14.35 -0.82 -10.60
C ILE A 76 15.88 -0.67 -10.59
N THR A 77 16.48 -0.95 -9.45
CA THR A 77 17.92 -0.85 -9.26
C THR A 77 18.56 -2.22 -9.44
N ARG A 78 19.74 -2.28 -10.06
CA ARG A 78 20.54 -3.51 -10.09
C ARG A 78 21.21 -3.69 -8.73
N THR A 79 21.12 -4.88 -8.16
CA THR A 79 21.64 -5.17 -6.82
C THR A 79 22.56 -6.38 -6.84
N GLY A 80 23.35 -6.55 -5.78
CA GLY A 80 24.25 -7.68 -5.61
C GLY A 80 25.72 -7.35 -5.86
N PRO A 81 26.63 -8.25 -5.41
CA PRO A 81 28.07 -8.06 -5.51
C PRO A 81 28.57 -7.76 -6.92
N ALA A 82 27.97 -8.35 -7.94
CA ALA A 82 28.45 -8.23 -9.32
C ALA A 82 28.30 -6.80 -9.89
N TYR A 83 27.41 -5.99 -9.33
CA TYR A 83 27.20 -4.59 -9.71
C TYR A 83 27.92 -3.58 -8.80
N LEU A 84 28.60 -4.03 -7.73
CA LEU A 84 29.35 -3.14 -6.83
C LEU A 84 30.35 -2.19 -7.54
N PRO A 85 31.06 -2.60 -8.61
CA PRO A 85 31.93 -1.68 -9.33
C PRO A 85 31.22 -0.45 -9.90
N SER A 86 29.91 -0.55 -10.19
CA SER A 86 29.08 0.58 -10.66
C SER A 86 28.61 1.50 -9.52
N TYR A 87 28.87 1.14 -8.26
CA TYR A 87 28.37 1.80 -7.06
C TYR A 87 29.51 2.28 -6.13
N GLU A 88 30.52 2.93 -6.70
CA GLU A 88 31.67 3.44 -5.95
C GLU A 88 31.30 4.43 -4.85
N TYR A 89 30.20 5.18 -5.02
CA TYR A 89 29.71 6.15 -4.04
C TYR A 89 29.16 5.52 -2.75
N LEU A 90 28.93 4.20 -2.71
CA LEU A 90 28.41 3.55 -1.52
C LEU A 90 29.43 3.58 -0.36
N PRO A 91 28.97 3.82 0.89
CA PRO A 91 29.81 3.68 2.07
C PRO A 91 30.43 2.30 2.20
N ASN A 92 31.59 2.20 2.87
CA ASN A 92 32.29 0.93 3.04
C ASN A 92 31.45 -0.13 3.77
N GLU A 93 30.65 0.28 4.75
CA GLU A 93 29.71 -0.57 5.48
C GLU A 93 28.67 -1.19 4.53
N ALA A 94 28.07 -0.38 3.65
CA ALA A 94 27.13 -0.85 2.65
C ALA A 94 27.78 -1.84 1.66
N LYS A 95 29.01 -1.54 1.21
CA LYS A 95 29.76 -2.45 0.34
C LYS A 95 30.10 -3.77 1.06
N ALA A 96 30.43 -3.72 2.34
CA ALA A 96 30.71 -4.91 3.15
C ALA A 96 29.46 -5.79 3.28
N PHE A 97 28.29 -5.20 3.58
CA PHE A 97 27.01 -5.92 3.61
C PHE A 97 26.70 -6.60 2.27
N ILE A 98 26.83 -5.88 1.15
CA ILE A 98 26.56 -6.44 -0.18
C ILE A 98 27.53 -7.58 -0.50
N ARG A 99 28.81 -7.47 -0.11
CA ARG A 99 29.79 -8.56 -0.30
C ARG A 99 29.47 -9.79 0.56
N ALA A 100 29.03 -9.61 1.80
CA ALA A 100 28.64 -10.71 2.68
C ALA A 100 27.46 -11.52 2.11
N ALA A 101 26.55 -10.88 1.36
CA ALA A 101 25.49 -11.58 0.66
C ALA A 101 26.02 -12.58 -0.40
N ALA A 102 27.24 -12.42 -0.90
CA ALA A 102 27.86 -13.37 -1.83
C ALA A 102 28.02 -14.77 -1.22
N ASP A 103 28.21 -14.86 0.10
CA ASP A 103 28.40 -16.13 0.82
C ASP A 103 27.11 -16.99 0.81
N THR A 104 25.95 -16.38 0.56
CA THR A 104 24.68 -17.11 0.38
C THR A 104 24.45 -17.55 -1.06
N GLY A 105 25.34 -17.15 -1.97
CA GLY A 105 25.22 -17.31 -3.42
C GLY A 105 24.50 -16.16 -4.12
N PHE A 106 24.12 -15.09 -3.43
CA PHE A 106 23.52 -13.91 -4.07
C PHE A 106 24.59 -13.18 -4.90
N GLN A 107 24.42 -13.12 -6.22
CA GLN A 107 25.40 -12.49 -7.12
C GLN A 107 24.85 -11.25 -7.82
N THR A 108 23.66 -11.37 -8.40
CA THR A 108 22.96 -10.33 -9.15
C THR A 108 21.51 -10.29 -8.72
N GLY A 109 20.87 -9.12 -8.80
CA GLY A 109 19.49 -8.96 -8.36
C GLY A 109 18.87 -7.65 -8.81
N ILE A 110 17.59 -7.49 -8.48
CA ILE A 110 16.89 -6.21 -8.62
C ILE A 110 16.30 -5.76 -7.30
N GLY A 111 16.54 -4.48 -6.97
CA GLY A 111 15.86 -3.76 -5.91
C GLY A 111 14.62 -3.07 -6.46
N ILE A 112 13.46 -3.36 -5.87
CA ILE A 112 12.13 -2.93 -6.28
C ILE A 112 11.44 -2.22 -5.10
N PRO A 113 11.50 -0.88 -5.04
CA PRO A 113 10.83 -0.10 -4.01
C PRO A 113 9.31 -0.21 -4.14
N MET A 114 8.62 -0.47 -3.01
CA MET A 114 7.15 -0.50 -2.92
C MET A 114 6.62 0.79 -2.30
N ARG A 115 7.35 1.36 -1.35
CA ARG A 115 7.12 2.67 -0.75
C ARG A 115 8.43 3.41 -0.61
N LEU A 116 8.42 4.69 -0.96
CA LEU A 116 9.61 5.55 -0.93
C LEU A 116 9.87 6.11 0.46
N GLN A 117 11.15 6.40 0.71
CA GLN A 117 11.59 7.14 1.88
C GLN A 117 10.83 8.48 1.97
N GLY A 118 10.38 8.83 3.18
CA GLY A 118 9.46 9.95 3.42
C GLY A 118 8.03 9.51 3.70
N SER A 119 7.67 8.26 3.42
CA SER A 119 6.43 7.63 3.85
C SER A 119 6.48 7.22 5.33
N ASN A 120 5.33 7.02 5.99
CA ASN A 120 5.27 6.56 7.38
C ASN A 120 5.98 5.20 7.58
N ARG A 121 5.87 4.32 6.59
CA ARG A 121 6.64 3.09 6.43
C ARG A 121 7.12 3.00 4.99
N TYR A 122 8.38 2.65 4.76
CA TYR A 122 8.99 2.58 3.44
C TYR A 122 9.84 1.32 3.29
N GLY A 123 10.14 0.94 2.04
CA GLY A 123 10.85 -0.29 1.73
C GLY A 123 10.28 -1.00 0.51
N GLY A 124 10.56 -2.30 0.39
CA GLY A 124 10.15 -3.10 -0.75
C GLY A 124 10.91 -4.41 -0.85
N PHE A 125 11.16 -4.84 -2.09
CA PHE A 125 11.80 -6.11 -2.39
C PHE A 125 13.22 -5.93 -2.91
N ASN A 126 14.10 -6.83 -2.52
CA ASN A 126 15.35 -7.10 -3.21
C ASN A 126 15.35 -8.59 -3.58
N ILE A 127 15.21 -8.87 -4.87
CA ILE A 127 15.22 -10.25 -5.38
C ILE A 127 16.55 -10.54 -6.06
N GLY A 128 17.08 -11.74 -5.84
CA GLY A 128 18.42 -12.11 -6.25
C GLY A 128 18.49 -13.43 -6.98
N THR A 129 19.58 -13.60 -7.70
CA THR A 129 19.93 -14.80 -8.46
C THR A 129 21.38 -15.19 -8.19
N ARG A 130 21.75 -16.38 -8.68
CA ARG A 130 23.14 -16.86 -8.72
C ARG A 130 23.85 -16.53 -10.05
N MET A 131 23.19 -15.82 -10.94
CA MET A 131 23.66 -15.56 -12.30
C MET A 131 24.78 -14.51 -12.33
N ASP A 132 25.66 -14.59 -13.32
CA ASP A 132 26.53 -13.49 -13.68
C ASP A 132 25.75 -12.32 -14.31
N CYS A 133 26.40 -11.16 -14.46
CA CYS A 133 25.76 -9.97 -15.03
C CYS A 133 25.25 -10.20 -16.45
N GLU A 134 26.01 -10.89 -17.30
CA GLU A 134 25.62 -11.07 -18.70
C GLU A 134 24.33 -11.89 -18.84
N THR A 135 24.24 -13.01 -18.11
CA THR A 135 23.08 -13.87 -18.09
C THR A 135 21.90 -13.16 -17.46
N PHE A 136 22.12 -12.42 -16.36
CA PHE A 136 21.08 -11.67 -15.66
C PHE A 136 20.45 -10.58 -16.55
N GLU A 137 21.27 -9.78 -17.24
CA GLU A 137 20.79 -8.72 -18.14
C GLU A 137 20.01 -9.28 -19.34
N LYS A 138 20.32 -10.50 -19.79
CA LYS A 138 19.62 -11.15 -20.91
C LYS A 138 18.32 -11.86 -20.51
N THR A 139 18.18 -12.26 -19.25
CA THR A 139 17.09 -13.15 -18.82
C THR A 139 16.12 -12.51 -17.83
N ILE A 140 16.62 -11.77 -16.83
CA ILE A 140 15.79 -11.16 -15.77
C ILE A 140 15.41 -9.73 -16.13
N MET A 141 16.38 -8.90 -16.52
CA MET A 141 16.12 -7.47 -16.78
C MET A 141 15.05 -7.17 -17.83
N PRO A 142 14.91 -7.93 -18.95
CA PRO A 142 13.84 -7.72 -19.91
C PRO A 142 12.43 -7.94 -19.33
N ARG A 143 12.36 -8.65 -18.20
CA ARG A 143 11.13 -9.01 -17.48
C ARG A 143 11.00 -8.28 -16.14
N ALA A 144 11.86 -7.29 -15.85
CA ALA A 144 11.91 -6.66 -14.53
C ALA A 144 10.58 -6.04 -14.08
N GLU A 145 9.78 -5.52 -15.02
CA GLU A 145 8.44 -5.00 -14.73
C GLU A 145 7.43 -6.11 -14.37
N GLU A 146 7.58 -7.32 -14.91
CA GLU A 146 6.78 -8.49 -14.51
C GLU A 146 7.06 -8.85 -13.05
N PHE A 147 8.34 -8.88 -12.66
CA PHE A 147 8.75 -9.08 -11.27
C PHE A 147 8.24 -7.97 -10.36
N ARG A 148 8.29 -6.70 -10.78
CA ARG A 148 7.73 -5.58 -10.01
C ARG A 148 6.24 -5.75 -9.80
N PHE A 149 5.49 -6.05 -10.85
CA PHE A 149 4.04 -6.25 -10.75
C PHE A 149 3.69 -7.38 -9.78
N PHE A 150 4.40 -8.50 -9.86
CA PHE A 150 4.24 -9.60 -8.91
C PHE A 150 4.54 -9.15 -7.47
N CYS A 151 5.68 -8.47 -7.25
CA CYS A 151 6.05 -7.96 -5.94
C CYS A 151 5.05 -6.94 -5.37
N LEU A 152 4.41 -6.13 -6.22
CA LEU A 152 3.35 -5.20 -5.80
C LEU A 152 2.12 -5.92 -5.25
N LEU A 153 1.71 -7.02 -5.89
CA LEU A 153 0.58 -7.82 -5.42
C LEU A 153 0.91 -8.54 -4.10
N VAL A 154 2.11 -9.11 -4.00
CA VAL A 154 2.58 -9.71 -2.75
C VAL A 154 2.67 -8.65 -1.65
N HIS A 155 3.25 -7.48 -1.93
CA HIS A 155 3.32 -6.36 -0.99
C HIS A 155 1.94 -5.98 -0.46
N ARG A 156 0.97 -5.81 -1.36
CA ARG A 156 -0.41 -5.48 -1.02
C ARG A 156 -1.00 -6.52 -0.07
N ARG A 157 -0.79 -7.81 -0.34
CA ARG A 157 -1.31 -8.88 0.51
C ARG A 157 -0.61 -8.96 1.87
N ILE A 158 0.71 -8.78 1.91
CA ILE A 158 1.46 -8.67 3.18
C ILE A 158 0.90 -7.53 4.03
N GLU A 159 0.65 -6.36 3.42
CA GLU A 159 0.08 -5.21 4.13
C GLU A 159 -1.34 -5.49 4.65
N GLU A 160 -2.18 -6.20 3.90
CA GLU A 160 -3.51 -6.61 4.38
C GLU A 160 -3.40 -7.52 5.61
N LEU A 161 -2.57 -8.56 5.53
CA LEU A 161 -2.41 -9.55 6.61
C LEU A 161 -1.69 -8.99 7.84
N THR A 162 -0.82 -8.00 7.68
CA THR A 162 -0.15 -7.32 8.80
C THR A 162 -1.02 -6.23 9.44
N ARG A 163 -1.94 -5.60 8.67
CA ARG A 163 -2.86 -4.57 9.17
C ARG A 163 -4.04 -5.10 9.97
N GLU A 164 -4.43 -6.37 9.82
CA GLU A 164 -5.45 -6.98 10.69
C GLU A 164 -5.05 -6.98 12.18
N GLY A 165 -3.79 -6.67 12.51
CA GLY A 165 -3.31 -6.42 13.89
C GLY A 165 -3.15 -4.95 14.30
N LEU A 166 -3.24 -3.98 13.39
CA LEU A 166 -2.94 -2.56 13.64
C LEU A 166 -3.86 -1.65 12.81
N SER A 167 -5.00 -1.26 13.38
CA SER A 167 -5.78 -0.12 12.88
C SER A 167 -5.00 1.17 13.10
N VAL A 168 -4.17 1.57 12.14
CA VAL A 168 -3.60 2.92 12.09
C VAL A 168 -4.37 3.70 11.05
N ALA A 169 -5.23 4.61 11.52
CA ALA A 169 -5.93 5.57 10.69
C ALA A 169 -4.94 6.34 9.80
N GLY A 170 -5.23 6.48 8.51
CA GLY A 170 -4.51 7.38 7.62
C GLY A 170 -3.70 6.73 6.51
N ASP A 171 -4.12 5.56 6.02
CA ASP A 171 -3.51 4.98 4.84
C ASP A 171 -4.14 5.50 3.55
N PHE A 172 -3.36 5.65 2.47
CA PHE A 172 -3.86 6.10 1.16
C PHE A 172 -5.05 5.25 0.66
N ARG A 173 -5.20 4.02 1.16
CA ARG A 173 -6.38 3.19 0.91
C ARG A 173 -7.67 3.75 1.49
N ASP A 174 -7.66 4.45 2.62
CA ASP A 174 -8.84 5.16 3.15
C ASP A 174 -9.29 6.30 2.22
N LEU A 175 -8.38 6.80 1.36
CA LEU A 175 -8.68 7.76 0.29
C LEU A 175 -9.05 7.09 -1.05
N LEU A 176 -8.74 5.80 -1.22
CA LEU A 176 -8.99 5.02 -2.45
C LEU A 176 -10.21 4.09 -2.34
N VAL A 177 -10.60 3.73 -1.12
CA VAL A 177 -11.94 3.23 -0.81
C VAL A 177 -12.83 4.46 -0.89
N ALA A 178 -13.76 4.48 -1.86
CA ALA A 178 -14.82 5.49 -1.84
C ALA A 178 -15.41 5.43 -0.43
N PRO A 179 -15.33 6.52 0.36
CA PRO A 179 -15.85 6.50 1.72
C PRO A 179 -17.29 5.99 1.65
N ASP A 180 -17.69 5.08 2.54
CA ASP A 180 -19.05 4.56 2.62
C ASP A 180 -20.00 5.72 2.36
N GLN A 181 -20.56 5.78 1.14
CA GLN A 181 -21.32 6.95 0.77
C GLN A 181 -22.58 6.86 1.63
N PRO A 182 -22.81 7.80 2.56
CA PRO A 182 -24.00 7.75 3.37
C PRO A 182 -25.20 7.82 2.42
N ASN A 183 -25.87 6.68 2.30
CA ASN A 183 -26.81 6.47 1.23
C ASN A 183 -28.07 7.32 1.48
N LEU A 184 -28.27 8.41 0.73
CA LEU A 184 -29.49 9.21 0.83
C LEU A 184 -30.77 8.39 0.53
N ASP A 185 -30.67 7.18 -0.01
CA ASP A 185 -31.81 6.27 -0.22
C ASP A 185 -32.40 5.70 1.08
N VAL A 186 -31.73 5.87 2.23
CA VAL A 186 -32.36 5.60 3.53
C VAL A 186 -33.44 6.64 3.89
N LEU A 187 -33.44 7.80 3.21
CA LEU A 187 -34.44 8.83 3.39
C LEU A 187 -35.69 8.55 2.56
N SER A 188 -36.84 8.87 3.14
CA SER A 188 -38.07 8.99 2.36
C SER A 188 -37.96 10.14 1.34
N PRO A 189 -38.78 10.14 0.28
CA PRO A 189 -38.78 11.21 -0.72
C PRO A 189 -38.92 12.62 -0.11
N ARG A 190 -39.76 12.77 0.93
CA ARG A 190 -39.96 14.05 1.62
C ARG A 190 -38.79 14.47 2.49
N GLU A 191 -38.14 13.52 3.16
CA GLU A 191 -36.92 13.79 3.92
C GLU A 191 -35.78 14.21 2.98
N LYS A 192 -35.66 13.55 1.82
CA LYS A 192 -34.65 13.85 0.79
C LYS A 192 -34.86 15.26 0.20
N GLU A 193 -36.11 15.60 -0.14
CA GLU A 193 -36.51 16.93 -0.63
C GLU A 193 -36.14 18.05 0.36
N VAL A 194 -36.51 17.89 1.64
CA VAL A 194 -36.22 18.88 2.69
C VAL A 194 -34.72 19.01 2.95
N ILE A 195 -33.99 17.89 3.02
CA ILE A 195 -32.55 17.90 3.27
C ILE A 195 -31.78 18.57 2.15
N TYR A 196 -32.19 18.39 0.89
CA TYR A 196 -31.56 19.04 -0.25
C TYR A 196 -31.66 20.56 -0.17
N LEU A 197 -32.86 21.09 0.12
CA LEU A 197 -33.07 22.53 0.28
C LEU A 197 -32.31 23.09 1.49
N VAL A 198 -32.34 22.39 2.62
CA VAL A 198 -31.63 22.81 3.84
C VAL A 198 -30.11 22.82 3.63
N ALA A 199 -29.57 21.83 2.91
CA ALA A 199 -28.16 21.72 2.53
C ALA A 199 -27.70 22.89 1.65
N GLN A 200 -28.58 23.42 0.78
CA GLN A 200 -28.31 24.57 -0.09
C GLN A 200 -28.40 25.94 0.62
N GLY A 201 -28.55 25.98 1.95
CA GLY A 201 -28.65 27.26 2.65
C GLY A 201 -30.06 27.82 2.77
N ILE A 202 -31.08 27.16 2.21
CA ILE A 202 -32.49 27.60 2.32
C ILE A 202 -33.00 27.55 3.77
N SER A 203 -33.61 28.65 4.24
CA SER A 203 -34.13 28.72 5.61
C SER A 203 -35.33 27.78 5.83
N ARG A 204 -35.61 27.37 7.07
CA ARG A 204 -36.77 26.50 7.37
C ARG A 204 -38.12 27.09 6.90
N LYS A 205 -38.29 28.41 7.01
CA LYS A 205 -39.50 29.10 6.55
C LYS A 205 -39.64 29.07 5.04
N GLU A 206 -38.51 29.21 4.34
CA GLU A 206 -38.49 29.20 2.88
C GLU A 206 -38.63 27.78 2.32
N CYS A 207 -38.00 26.79 2.97
CA CYS A 207 -38.18 25.37 2.65
C CYS A 207 -39.64 24.95 2.84
N ALA A 208 -40.30 25.43 3.91
CA ALA A 208 -41.72 25.19 4.15
C ALA A 208 -42.59 25.73 3.00
N ARG A 209 -42.28 26.94 2.52
CA ARG A 209 -42.96 27.56 1.37
C ARG A 209 -42.75 26.76 0.08
N LEU A 210 -41.52 26.32 -0.19
CA LEU A 210 -41.17 25.57 -1.40
C LEU A 210 -41.79 24.16 -1.42
N CYS A 211 -41.82 23.48 -0.27
CA CYS A 211 -42.36 22.12 -0.15
C CYS A 211 -43.88 22.08 0.13
N GLY A 212 -44.53 23.22 0.35
CA GLY A 212 -45.96 23.30 0.67
C GLY A 212 -46.34 22.69 2.03
N ILE A 213 -45.46 22.79 3.03
CA ILE A 213 -45.65 22.21 4.38
C ILE A 213 -45.39 23.26 5.48
N SER A 214 -45.67 22.92 6.74
CA SER A 214 -45.40 23.84 7.86
C SER A 214 -43.92 23.89 8.23
N PRO A 215 -43.40 25.01 8.80
CA PRO A 215 -42.03 25.08 9.33
C PRO A 215 -41.72 24.04 10.41
N ASN A 216 -42.73 23.62 11.18
CA ASN A 216 -42.59 22.55 12.18
C ASN A 216 -42.40 21.20 11.51
N THR A 217 -43.15 20.91 10.44
CA THR A 217 -43.02 19.69 9.64
C THR A 217 -41.64 19.61 8.97
N VAL A 218 -41.10 20.75 8.50
CA VAL A 218 -39.70 20.83 8.02
C VAL A 218 -38.71 20.47 9.12
N ALA A 219 -38.92 20.94 10.35
CA ALA A 219 -38.05 20.62 11.48
C ALA A 219 -38.10 19.13 11.85
N GLU A 220 -39.28 18.51 11.79
CA GLU A 220 -39.46 17.07 12.01
C GLU A 220 -38.76 16.22 10.94
N TYR A 221 -38.95 16.54 9.66
CA TYR A 221 -38.24 15.86 8.56
C TYR A 221 -36.73 16.04 8.66
N THR A 222 -36.26 17.24 9.01
CA THR A 222 -34.83 17.51 9.21
C THR A 222 -34.26 16.65 10.36
N LYS A 223 -34.97 16.58 11.50
CA LYS A 223 -34.56 15.78 12.65
C LYS A 223 -34.55 14.28 12.35
N SER A 224 -35.57 13.79 11.65
CA SER A 224 -35.67 12.39 11.24
C SER A 224 -34.54 12.03 10.28
N ALA A 225 -34.29 12.89 9.29
CA ALA A 225 -33.22 12.69 8.33
C ALA A 225 -31.83 12.76 8.97
N TYR A 226 -31.59 13.68 9.91
CA TYR A 226 -30.33 13.76 10.66
C TYR A 226 -30.05 12.46 11.42
N ARG A 227 -31.07 11.92 12.09
CA ARG A 227 -30.97 10.62 12.78
C ARG A 227 -30.66 9.48 11.81
N LYS A 228 -31.31 9.44 10.64
CA LYS A 228 -31.10 8.39 9.63
C LYS A 228 -29.74 8.48 8.94
N LEU A 229 -29.22 9.69 8.75
CA LEU A 229 -27.91 9.94 8.12
C LEU A 229 -26.74 9.95 9.12
N GLY A 230 -27.00 9.87 10.43
CA GLY A 230 -25.97 9.96 11.45
C GLY A 230 -25.30 11.33 11.58
N VAL A 231 -25.92 12.39 11.06
CA VAL A 231 -25.39 13.76 11.13
C VAL A 231 -26.03 14.55 12.27
N GLN A 232 -25.29 15.47 12.86
CA GLN A 232 -25.73 16.22 14.03
C GLN A 232 -26.21 17.63 13.68
N ASN A 233 -25.76 18.18 12.55
CA ASN A 233 -26.03 19.56 12.19
C ASN A 233 -26.15 19.79 10.68
N ARG A 234 -26.58 21.02 10.36
CA ARG A 234 -26.81 21.47 8.99
C ARG A 234 -25.56 21.46 8.11
N VAL A 235 -24.40 21.74 8.69
CA VAL A 235 -23.13 21.81 7.95
C VAL A 235 -22.72 20.41 7.53
N GLU A 236 -22.82 19.43 8.43
CA GLU A 236 -22.59 18.02 8.13
C GLU A 236 -23.56 17.50 7.07
N ALA A 237 -24.86 17.82 7.17
CA ALA A 237 -25.84 17.47 6.15
C ALA A 237 -25.53 18.10 4.78
N ALA A 238 -25.06 19.35 4.74
CA ALA A 238 -24.69 20.02 3.49
C ALA A 238 -23.47 19.37 2.83
N ASN A 239 -22.43 19.07 3.60
CA ASN A 239 -21.25 18.36 3.12
C ASN A 239 -21.60 17.00 2.56
N LEU A 240 -22.53 16.29 3.20
CA LEU A 240 -23.00 14.97 2.78
C LEU A 240 -23.70 15.02 1.41
N VAL A 241 -24.65 15.96 1.24
CA VAL A 241 -25.39 16.13 -0.02
C VAL A 241 -24.46 16.56 -1.17
N MET A 242 -23.52 17.48 -0.93
CA MET A 242 -22.59 17.97 -1.95
C MET A 242 -21.65 16.86 -2.46
N ARG A 243 -21.30 15.89 -1.62
CA ARG A 243 -20.44 14.75 -2.00
C ARG A 243 -21.12 13.70 -2.88
N GLN A 244 -22.45 13.67 -2.93
CA GLN A 244 -23.19 12.73 -3.80
C GLN A 244 -23.62 13.35 -5.14
N ALA A 245 -23.54 14.68 -5.28
CA ALA A 245 -23.97 15.40 -6.48
C ALA A 245 -22.83 15.65 -7.50
N GLY A 246 -21.59 15.30 -7.17
CA GLY A 246 -20.42 15.37 -8.05
C GLY A 246 -19.81 13.99 -8.28
#